data_AF-A0A656HM37-F1
#
_entry.id   AF-A0A656HM37-F1
#
_cell.length_a   1.000
_cell.length_b   1.000
_cell.length_c   1.000
_cell.angle_alpha   90.00
_cell.angle_beta   90.00
_cell.angle_gamma   90.00
#
_symmetry.space_group_name_H-M   'P 1'
#
loop_
_entity.id
_entity.type
_entity.pdbx_description
1 polymer ?
#
loop_
_entity_poly.entity_id
_entity_poly.type
_entity_poly.pdbx_seq_one_letter_code
_entity_poly.pdbx_strand_id
1 'polypeptide(L)'
;MNQNRLDLYTDYLSVTFGYATATGLSNMLDGGISHDAISRFLSEREYTSKDLWKQVKGMVRETESEDGVLIIDDTVEEKPHMDENDLISWHYDHCLGRNVKGINLLNCLYHANDVSIPVAFELVRKPIRYCDLKTRKERRCSEVTKNEQMRLMIDQQFPVKKHLTS
;
A
#
# COMPACT_ATOMS: atom_id res chain seq x y z
N MET A 1 -9.83 -1.75 14.82
CA MET A 1 -9.92 -2.68 13.68
C MET A 1 -10.54 -3.95 14.21
N ASN A 2 -11.58 -4.47 13.58
CA ASN A 2 -12.17 -5.75 13.97
C ASN A 2 -11.21 -6.88 13.57
N GLN A 3 -10.44 -7.38 14.53
CA GLN A 3 -9.35 -8.32 14.27
C GLN A 3 -9.86 -9.60 13.60
N ASN A 4 -10.97 -10.17 14.08
CA ASN A 4 -11.56 -11.37 13.48
C ASN A 4 -11.94 -11.19 12.01
N ARG A 5 -12.43 -10.01 11.62
CA ARG A 5 -12.76 -9.73 10.20
C ARG A 5 -11.51 -9.55 9.35
N LEU A 6 -10.47 -8.93 9.92
CA LEU A 6 -9.20 -8.76 9.23
C LEU A 6 -8.53 -10.10 8.99
N ASP A 7 -8.41 -10.94 10.02
CA ASP A 7 -7.75 -12.24 9.94
C ASP A 7 -8.47 -13.12 8.90
N LEU A 8 -9.80 -13.21 8.99
CA LEU A 8 -10.61 -13.94 8.02
C LEU A 8 -10.46 -13.42 6.58
N TYR A 9 -10.47 -12.10 6.40
CA TYR A 9 -10.31 -11.53 5.06
C TYR A 9 -8.88 -11.73 4.52
N THR A 10 -7.88 -11.67 5.38
CA THR A 10 -6.47 -11.92 5.02
C THR A 10 -6.25 -13.39 4.63
N ASP A 11 -6.83 -14.33 5.38
CA ASP A 11 -6.80 -15.74 5.04
C ASP A 11 -7.50 -15.99 3.70
N TYR A 12 -8.67 -15.39 3.49
CA TYR A 12 -9.38 -15.45 2.22
C TYR A 12 -8.53 -14.94 1.05
N LEU A 13 -7.88 -13.78 1.19
CA LEU A 13 -6.99 -13.24 0.17
C LEU A 13 -5.78 -14.16 -0.09
N SER A 14 -5.28 -14.83 0.95
CA SER A 14 -4.11 -15.71 0.85
C SER A 14 -4.42 -17.03 0.12
N VAL A 15 -5.65 -17.54 0.23
CA VAL A 15 -6.06 -18.82 -0.37
C VAL A 15 -6.85 -18.67 -1.67
N THR A 16 -7.31 -17.47 -2.01
CA THR A 16 -8.13 -17.25 -3.21
C THR A 16 -7.27 -17.10 -4.46
N PHE A 17 -7.41 -18.05 -5.37
CA PHE A 17 -6.81 -17.97 -6.70
C PHE A 17 -7.79 -17.32 -7.67
N GLY A 18 -7.53 -16.07 -8.08
CA GLY A 18 -8.36 -15.33 -9.04
C GLY A 18 -9.05 -14.11 -8.42
N TYR A 19 -10.34 -13.94 -8.69
CA TYR A 19 -11.08 -12.75 -8.26
C TYR A 19 -11.52 -12.83 -6.79
N ALA A 20 -10.78 -12.15 -5.91
CA ALA A 20 -11.20 -11.93 -4.53
C ALA A 20 -12.36 -10.93 -4.48
N THR A 21 -13.59 -11.43 -4.34
CA THR A 21 -14.80 -10.60 -4.20
C THR A 21 -15.47 -10.80 -2.84
N ALA A 22 -16.19 -9.79 -2.35
CA ALA A 22 -16.97 -9.87 -1.11
C ALA A 22 -18.08 -10.94 -1.20
N THR A 23 -18.70 -11.08 -2.38
CA THR A 23 -19.67 -12.14 -2.67
C THR A 23 -19.01 -13.52 -2.67
N GLY A 24 -17.80 -13.63 -3.21
CA GLY A 24 -17.01 -14.87 -3.18
C GLY A 24 -16.73 -15.35 -1.76
N LEU A 25 -16.28 -14.45 -0.88
CA LEU A 25 -16.07 -14.77 0.53
C LEU A 25 -17.39 -15.13 1.24
N SER A 26 -18.46 -14.38 0.98
CA SER A 26 -19.78 -14.67 1.57
C SER A 26 -20.27 -16.06 1.19
N ASN A 27 -20.11 -16.46 -0.08
CA ASN A 27 -20.47 -17.78 -0.58
C ASN A 27 -19.57 -18.88 0.01
N MET A 28 -18.27 -18.64 0.16
CA MET A 28 -17.33 -19.59 0.78
C MET A 28 -17.67 -19.89 2.25
N LEU A 29 -18.36 -18.96 2.91
CA LEU A 29 -18.80 -19.08 4.30
C LEU A 29 -20.29 -19.44 4.41
N ASP A 30 -20.92 -19.94 3.34
CA ASP A 30 -22.35 -20.30 3.28
C ASP A 30 -23.28 -19.17 3.79
N GLY A 31 -22.92 -17.92 3.52
CA GLY A 31 -23.67 -16.74 3.96
C GLY A 31 -23.50 -16.38 5.44
N GLY A 32 -22.61 -17.06 6.18
CA GLY A 32 -22.31 -16.76 7.59
C GLY A 32 -21.79 -15.34 7.82
N ILE A 33 -21.22 -14.72 6.77
CA ILE A 33 -20.96 -13.27 6.70
C ILE A 33 -21.50 -12.76 5.37
N SER A 34 -22.33 -11.71 5.40
CA SER A 34 -22.84 -11.09 4.18
C SER A 34 -21.77 -10.29 3.44
N HIS A 35 -21.86 -10.26 2.11
CA HIS A 35 -20.97 -9.42 1.28
C HIS A 35 -21.02 -7.93 1.67
N ASP A 36 -22.19 -7.42 2.08
CA ASP A 36 -22.35 -6.06 2.61
C ASP A 36 -21.55 -5.82 3.89
N ALA A 37 -21.46 -6.82 4.77
CA ALA A 37 -20.69 -6.70 6.00
C ALA A 37 -19.18 -6.57 5.72
N ILE A 38 -18.70 -7.25 4.68
CA ILE A 38 -17.30 -7.16 4.21
C ILE A 38 -17.07 -5.79 3.56
N SER A 39 -17.95 -5.36 2.64
CA SER A 39 -17.84 -4.04 2.01
C SER A 39 -17.82 -2.91 3.06
N ARG A 40 -18.71 -2.97 4.05
CA ARG A 40 -18.75 -2.00 5.16
C ARG A 40 -17.48 -2.02 6.01
N PHE A 41 -16.89 -3.20 6.23
CA PHE A 41 -15.63 -3.34 6.96
C PHE A 41 -14.46 -2.72 6.18
N LEU A 42 -14.36 -2.97 4.88
CA LEU A 42 -13.31 -2.42 4.03
C LEU A 42 -13.46 -0.90 3.84
N SER A 43 -14.69 -0.39 3.85
CA SER A 43 -14.99 1.05 3.71
C SER A 43 -15.11 1.80 5.03
N GLU A 44 -14.84 1.16 6.18
CA GLU A 44 -15.08 1.76 7.51
C GLU A 44 -14.21 3.00 7.73
N ARG A 45 -12.96 2.95 7.27
CA ARG A 45 -11.99 4.05 7.31
C ARG A 45 -10.82 3.79 6.36
N GLU A 46 -10.05 4.82 6.07
CA GLU A 46 -8.75 4.64 5.41
C GLU A 46 -7.74 4.02 6.40
N TYR A 47 -7.03 2.98 5.94
CA TYR A 47 -5.95 2.35 6.68
C TYR A 47 -4.61 2.95 6.27
N THR A 48 -3.73 3.20 7.25
CA THR A 48 -2.48 3.94 7.06
C THR A 48 -1.26 3.09 7.42
N SER A 49 -0.05 3.52 7.03
CA SER A 49 1.22 2.96 7.51
C SER A 49 1.26 2.78 9.03
N LYS A 50 0.67 3.70 9.79
CA LYS A 50 0.61 3.62 11.25
C LYS A 50 -0.23 2.45 11.75
N ASP A 51 -1.29 2.09 11.04
CA ASP A 51 -2.11 0.92 11.38
C ASP A 51 -1.35 -0.38 11.09
N LEU A 52 -0.64 -0.43 9.95
CA LEU A 52 0.24 -1.56 9.62
C LEU A 52 1.34 -1.74 10.69
N TRP A 53 2.04 -0.65 11.06
CA TRP A 53 3.08 -0.73 12.07
C TRP A 53 2.59 -1.30 13.39
N LYS A 54 1.37 -0.93 13.84
CA LYS A 54 0.80 -1.48 15.07
C LYS A 54 0.63 -3.00 15.02
N GLN A 55 0.37 -3.57 13.84
CA GLN A 55 0.23 -5.01 13.65
C GLN A 55 1.61 -5.71 13.65
N VAL A 56 2.59 -5.15 12.94
CA VAL A 56 3.87 -5.84 12.73
C VAL A 56 4.95 -5.52 13.77
N LYS A 57 4.76 -4.49 14.60
CA LYS A 57 5.78 -4.02 15.56
C LYS A 57 6.31 -5.12 16.47
N GLY A 58 5.46 -6.04 16.93
CA GLY A 58 5.89 -7.18 17.76
C GLY A 58 6.90 -8.06 17.02
N MET A 59 6.54 -8.49 15.82
CA MET A 59 7.38 -9.32 14.96
C MET A 59 8.70 -8.64 14.59
N VAL A 60 8.67 -7.33 14.31
CA VAL A 60 9.90 -6.55 14.04
C VAL A 60 10.82 -6.53 15.26
N ARG A 61 10.28 -6.41 16.48
CA ARG A 61 11.10 -6.39 17.70
C ARG A 61 11.69 -7.76 18.05
N GLU A 62 11.00 -8.83 17.70
CA GLU A 62 11.49 -10.20 17.89
C GLU A 62 12.61 -10.56 16.91
N THR A 63 12.61 -9.94 15.73
CA THR A 63 13.56 -10.21 14.64
C THR A 63 14.63 -9.13 14.47
N GLU A 64 14.62 -8.10 15.33
CA GLU A 64 15.51 -6.94 15.25
C GLU A 64 16.98 -7.37 15.33
N SER A 65 17.77 -6.94 14.36
CA SER A 65 19.20 -7.21 14.25
C SER A 65 19.98 -5.95 13.87
N GLU A 66 21.24 -5.88 14.28
CA GLU A 66 22.17 -4.80 13.90
C GLU A 66 22.41 -4.77 12.38
N ASP A 67 22.35 -5.94 11.73
CA ASP A 67 22.48 -6.09 10.27
C ASP A 67 21.14 -5.92 9.54
N GLY A 68 20.08 -5.54 10.25
CA GLY A 68 18.75 -5.35 9.68
C GLY A 68 18.71 -4.16 8.72
N VAL A 69 18.05 -4.34 7.56
CA VAL A 69 17.96 -3.31 6.51
C VAL A 69 16.52 -2.91 6.25
N LEU A 70 16.34 -1.68 5.78
CA LEU A 70 15.08 -1.22 5.19
C LEU A 70 15.19 -1.28 3.67
N ILE A 71 14.29 -2.02 3.04
CA ILE A 71 14.16 -2.14 1.60
C ILE A 71 12.94 -1.33 1.19
N ILE A 72 13.14 -0.40 0.27
CA ILE A 72 12.06 0.45 -0.24
C ILE A 72 11.99 0.24 -1.74
N ASP A 73 10.80 -0.03 -2.22
CA ASP A 73 10.51 -0.26 -3.63
C ASP A 73 9.17 0.38 -4.02
N ASP A 74 8.93 0.54 -5.31
CA ASP A 74 7.62 0.95 -5.82
C ASP A 74 7.07 -0.05 -6.82
N THR A 75 5.82 -0.46 -6.63
CA THR A 75 5.13 -1.41 -7.51
C THR A 75 3.90 -0.76 -8.11
N VAL A 76 3.66 -0.98 -9.41
CA VAL A 76 2.43 -0.55 -10.10
C VAL A 76 1.51 -1.75 -10.25
N GLU A 77 0.40 -1.73 -9.52
CA GLU A 77 -0.67 -2.70 -9.68
C GLU A 77 -1.57 -2.26 -10.85
N GLU A 78 -1.53 -2.99 -11.96
CA GLU A 78 -2.24 -2.63 -13.19
C GLU A 78 -3.77 -2.65 -12.99
N LYS A 79 -4.44 -1.59 -13.44
CA LYS A 79 -5.91 -1.48 -13.44
C LYS A 79 -6.41 -1.00 -14.80
N PRO A 80 -6.22 -1.80 -15.88
CA PRO A 80 -6.47 -1.36 -17.26
C PRO A 80 -7.93 -0.98 -17.54
N HIS A 81 -8.88 -1.60 -16.82
CA HIS A 81 -10.32 -1.40 -17.02
C HIS A 81 -10.96 -0.40 -16.06
N MET A 82 -10.22 0.14 -15.08
CA MET A 82 -10.76 1.15 -14.16
C MET A 82 -10.56 2.57 -14.69
N ASP A 83 -11.50 3.47 -14.39
CA ASP A 83 -11.41 4.88 -14.75
C ASP A 83 -10.30 5.60 -13.99
N GLU A 84 -9.68 6.59 -14.65
CA GLU A 84 -8.63 7.39 -14.03
C GLU A 84 -9.19 8.29 -12.93
N ASN A 85 -8.52 8.29 -11.78
CA ASN A 85 -8.78 9.18 -10.67
C ASN A 85 -7.46 9.57 -10.01
N ASP A 86 -7.51 10.20 -8.84
CA ASP A 86 -6.30 10.70 -8.19
C ASP A 86 -5.37 9.56 -7.74
N LEU A 87 -5.91 8.37 -7.49
CA LEU A 87 -5.15 7.16 -7.15
C LEU A 87 -4.83 6.29 -8.37
N ILE A 88 -5.80 6.12 -9.29
CA ILE A 88 -5.64 5.33 -10.52
C ILE A 88 -5.17 6.24 -11.63
N SER A 89 -3.88 6.15 -11.98
CA SER A 89 -3.29 7.01 -13.01
C SER A 89 -2.25 6.27 -13.85
N TRP A 90 -1.63 6.97 -14.79
CA TRP A 90 -0.55 6.45 -15.62
C TRP A 90 0.79 6.60 -14.89
N HIS A 91 1.51 5.49 -14.71
CA HIS A 91 2.83 5.44 -14.08
C HIS A 91 3.82 4.76 -15.02
N TYR A 92 5.05 5.25 -15.07
CA TYR A 92 6.10 4.56 -15.82
C TYR A 92 6.56 3.34 -15.01
N ASP A 93 6.47 2.16 -15.62
CA ASP A 93 6.97 0.91 -15.08
C ASP A 93 8.32 0.60 -15.73
N HIS A 94 9.37 0.54 -14.91
CA HIS A 94 10.73 0.29 -15.37
C HIS A 94 10.95 -1.16 -15.82
N CYS A 95 10.22 -2.12 -15.26
CA CYS A 95 10.27 -3.54 -15.63
C CYS A 95 9.65 -3.76 -17.01
N LEU A 96 8.57 -3.03 -17.33
CA LEU A 96 7.87 -3.13 -18.61
C LEU A 96 8.36 -2.12 -19.67
N GLY A 97 9.14 -1.12 -19.26
CA GLY A 97 9.67 -0.08 -20.16
C GLY A 97 8.60 0.82 -20.76
N ARG A 98 7.44 0.97 -20.11
CA ARG A 98 6.29 1.74 -20.62
C ARG A 98 5.44 2.34 -19.51
N ASN A 99 4.55 3.25 -19.88
CA ASN A 99 3.51 3.74 -18.98
C ASN A 99 2.39 2.73 -18.87
N VAL A 100 1.96 2.46 -17.64
CA VAL A 100 0.90 1.53 -17.29
C VAL A 100 -0.12 2.25 -16.42
N LYS A 101 -1.41 1.98 -16.66
CA LYS A 101 -2.50 2.54 -15.87
C LYS A 101 -2.75 1.64 -14.66
N GLY A 102 -2.66 2.20 -13.46
CA GLY A 102 -2.74 1.41 -12.24
C GLY A 102 -2.63 2.22 -10.98
N ILE A 103 -2.43 1.52 -9.88
CA ILE A 103 -2.17 2.09 -8.55
C ILE A 103 -0.68 1.90 -8.28
N ASN A 104 0.04 2.99 -8.02
CA ASN A 104 1.44 2.91 -7.63
C ASN A 104 1.56 2.93 -6.10
N LEU A 105 2.13 1.86 -5.56
CA LEU A 105 2.36 1.61 -4.14
C LEU A 105 3.85 1.72 -3.86
N LEU A 106 4.22 2.64 -2.99
CA LEU A 106 5.55 2.70 -2.38
C LEU A 106 5.53 1.84 -1.12
N ASN A 107 6.33 0.78 -1.04
CA ASN A 107 6.38 -0.09 0.12
C ASN A 107 7.72 0.02 0.85
N CYS A 108 7.70 -0.26 2.16
CA CYS A 108 8.89 -0.34 2.99
C CYS A 108 8.88 -1.68 3.72
N LEU A 109 9.91 -2.48 3.51
CA LEU A 109 10.13 -3.77 4.15
C LEU A 109 11.31 -3.66 5.11
N TYR A 110 11.16 -4.16 6.32
CA TYR A 110 12.28 -4.49 7.20
C TYR A 110 12.74 -5.91 6.90
N HIS A 111 14.04 -6.09 6.66
CA HIS A 111 14.62 -7.40 6.40
C HIS A 111 15.75 -7.68 7.38
N ALA A 112 15.64 -8.79 8.11
CA ALA A 112 16.66 -9.28 9.04
C ALA A 112 16.51 -10.80 9.21
N ASN A 113 17.64 -11.51 9.33
CA ASN A 113 17.67 -12.95 9.61
C ASN A 113 16.77 -13.79 8.67
N ASP A 114 16.82 -13.50 7.35
CA ASP A 114 15.98 -14.12 6.32
C ASP A 114 14.46 -13.90 6.45
N VAL A 115 14.05 -12.97 7.33
CA VAL A 115 12.65 -12.58 7.50
C VAL A 115 12.43 -11.19 6.90
N SER A 116 11.40 -11.06 6.07
CA SER A 116 10.96 -9.79 5.48
C SER A 116 9.59 -9.39 6.03
N ILE A 117 9.50 -8.22 6.64
CA ILE A 117 8.30 -7.73 7.31
C ILE A 117 7.89 -6.38 6.68
N PRO A 118 6.67 -6.23 6.17
CA PRO A 118 6.18 -4.94 5.67
C PRO A 118 5.92 -3.99 6.83
N VAL A 119 6.62 -2.86 6.87
CA VAL A 119 6.60 -1.91 8.00
C VAL A 119 5.91 -0.59 7.69
N ALA A 120 5.86 -0.19 6.42
CA ALA A 120 5.12 0.98 5.96
C ALA A 120 4.74 0.86 4.48
N PHE A 121 3.73 1.64 4.07
CA PHE A 121 3.31 1.73 2.68
C PHE A 121 2.67 3.09 2.40
N GLU A 122 2.86 3.60 1.20
CA GLU A 122 2.29 4.86 0.77
C GLU A 122 1.74 4.75 -0.64
N LEU A 123 0.57 5.34 -0.87
CA LEU A 123 -0.07 5.35 -2.19
C LEU A 123 0.30 6.63 -2.94
N VAL A 124 0.81 6.49 -4.16
CA VAL A 124 1.15 7.65 -4.99
C VAL A 124 -0.12 8.21 -5.63
N ARG A 125 -0.55 9.38 -5.16
CA ARG A 125 -1.71 10.10 -5.69
C ARG A 125 -1.27 11.24 -6.62
N LYS A 126 -2.00 11.45 -7.73
CA LYS A 126 -1.77 12.52 -8.72
C LYS A 126 -3.03 13.40 -8.90
N PRO A 127 -3.33 14.28 -7.92
CA PRO A 127 -4.54 15.11 -7.95
C PRO A 127 -4.44 16.30 -8.93
N ILE A 128 -3.23 16.78 -9.23
CA ILE A 128 -3.03 17.96 -10.08
C ILE A 128 -3.19 17.55 -11.54
N ARG A 129 -4.21 18.12 -12.21
CA ARG A 129 -4.41 17.99 -13.65
C ARG A 129 -3.81 19.18 -14.37
N TYR A 130 -3.10 18.94 -15.46
CA TYR A 130 -2.51 19.99 -16.28
C TYR A 130 -2.51 19.59 -17.76
N CYS A 131 -2.42 20.59 -18.64
CA CYS A 131 -2.32 20.37 -20.08
C CYS A 131 -0.88 20.60 -20.53
N ASP A 132 -0.30 19.62 -21.21
CA ASP A 132 0.99 19.81 -21.88
C ASP A 132 0.78 20.67 -23.12
N LEU A 133 1.32 21.90 -23.12
CA LEU A 133 1.10 22.88 -24.20
C LEU A 133 1.57 22.42 -25.58
N LYS A 134 2.57 21.53 -25.65
CA LYS A 134 3.11 21.02 -26.92
C LYS A 134 2.21 19.93 -27.51
N THR A 135 1.75 19.02 -26.66
CA THR A 135 0.98 17.83 -27.08
C THR A 135 -0.53 18.02 -26.97
N ARG A 136 -0.99 19.06 -26.28
CA ARG A 136 -2.39 19.33 -25.90
C ARG A 136 -3.06 18.17 -25.15
N LYS A 137 -2.26 17.27 -24.57
CA LYS A 137 -2.75 16.14 -23.78
C LYS A 137 -2.88 16.54 -22.33
N GLU A 138 -3.99 16.15 -21.72
CA GLU A 138 -4.15 16.19 -20.28
C GLU A 138 -3.16 15.22 -19.64
N ARG A 139 -2.54 15.66 -18.55
CA ARG A 139 -1.62 14.89 -17.72
C ARG A 139 -1.93 15.14 -16.27
N ARG A 140 -1.49 14.21 -15.42
CA ARG A 140 -1.61 14.29 -13.97
C ARG A 140 -0.23 14.25 -13.31
N CYS A 141 -0.02 15.06 -12.28
CA CYS A 141 1.15 15.00 -11.42
C CYS A 141 0.76 14.98 -9.94
N SER A 142 1.70 14.50 -9.13
CA SER A 142 1.58 14.54 -7.67
C SER A 142 2.12 15.88 -7.15
N GLU A 143 1.65 16.28 -5.97
CA GLU A 143 2.17 17.43 -5.23
C GLU A 143 3.60 17.20 -4.73
N VAL A 144 3.96 15.94 -4.49
CA VAL A 144 5.27 15.51 -4.00
C VAL A 144 5.87 14.46 -4.92
N THR A 145 7.20 14.42 -5.00
CA THR A 145 7.91 13.35 -5.69
C THR A 145 7.86 12.05 -4.89
N LYS A 146 8.04 10.90 -5.56
CA LYS A 146 8.16 9.60 -4.86
C LYS A 146 9.29 9.61 -3.82
N ASN A 147 10.39 10.31 -4.11
CA ASN A 147 11.52 10.43 -3.18
C ASN A 147 11.19 11.26 -1.94
N GLU A 148 10.39 12.32 -2.08
CA GLU A 148 9.89 13.08 -0.93
C GLU A 148 8.92 12.23 -0.10
N GLN A 149 8.01 11.51 -0.77
CA GLN A 149 7.09 10.59 -0.10
C GLN A 149 7.82 9.48 0.67
N MET A 150 8.88 8.90 0.08
CA MET A 150 9.80 7.96 0.74
C MET A 150 10.42 8.54 2.01
N ARG A 151 10.98 9.75 1.93
CA ARG A 151 11.61 10.39 3.10
C ARG A 151 10.61 10.64 4.22
N LEU A 152 9.41 11.14 3.87
CA LEU A 152 8.33 11.33 4.83
C LEU A 152 7.90 10.02 5.49
N MET A 153 7.78 8.94 4.71
CA MET A 153 7.46 7.60 5.22
C MET A 153 8.50 7.13 6.24
N ILE A 154 9.79 7.30 5.95
CA ILE A 154 10.87 6.95 6.89
C ILE A 154 10.80 7.81 8.16
N ASP A 155 10.70 9.13 8.02
CA ASP A 155 10.70 10.05 9.16
C ASP A 155 9.52 9.81 10.12
N GLN A 156 8.35 9.48 9.57
CA GLN A 156 7.16 9.17 10.36
C GLN A 156 7.28 7.83 11.10
N GLN A 157 7.90 6.84 10.46
CA GLN A 157 7.92 5.46 10.94
C GLN A 157 9.13 5.16 11.85
N PHE A 158 10.25 5.82 11.59
CA PHE A 158 11.52 5.65 12.28
C PHE A 158 12.09 7.02 12.69
N PRO A 159 11.43 7.76 13.60
CA PRO A 159 11.92 9.04 14.04
C PRO A 159 13.30 8.84 14.68
N VAL A 160 14.34 9.40 14.05
CA VAL A 160 15.67 9.45 14.66
C VAL A 160 15.52 10.18 15.98
N LYS A 161 15.83 9.52 17.11
CA LYS A 161 15.97 10.22 18.38
C LYS A 161 17.08 11.24 18.18
N LYS A 162 16.73 12.50 17.98
CA LYS A 162 17.69 13.60 18.10
C LYS A 162 18.26 13.48 19.50
N HIS A 163 19.47 12.96 19.63
CA HIS A 163 20.25 13.14 20.83
C HIS A 163 20.47 14.66 20.92
N LEU A 164 19.66 15.30 21.76
CA LEU A 164 19.98 16.60 22.30
C LEU A 164 21.27 16.39 23.08
N THR A 165 22.40 16.65 22.42
CA THR A 165 23.66 16.91 23.11
C THR A 165 23.45 18.21 23.88
N SER A 166 23.25 18.06 25.18
CA SER A 166 23.32 19.12 26.19
C SER A 166 24.69 19.79 26.20
#